data_AF-A0A2D5QC17-F1
#
_entry.id   AF-A0A2D5QC17-F1
#
_cell.length_a   1.000
_cell.length_b   1.000
_cell.length_c   1.000
_cell.angle_alpha   90.00
_cell.angle_beta   90.00
_cell.angle_gamma   90.00
#
_symmetry.space_group_name_H-M   'P 1'
#
loop_
_entity.id
_entity.type
_entity.pdbx_description
1 polymer ?
#
loop_
_entity_poly.entity_id
_entity_poly.type
_entity_poly.pdbx_seq_one_letter_code
_entity_poly.pdbx_strand_id
1 'polypeptide(L)'
;MYPKIGITGLPRSGKSAVLQKVIQMVQDERKNKSRKTYKDVIGGVQTEAIIENGERVGYACVNVRTGEKGVIAHRNIDSRTRILGYGIDPTELDRVAVPAILDALDECEVLVIDEVGKFSVESEGFVAAVRAALEYDKPTLMTLHKKSRHPLLQDIRRRDDGRVLEVTPVNRALLPYKIHKLLE
;
A
#
# COMPACT_ATOMS: atom_id res chain seq x y z
N MET A 1 11.49 -4.28 17.53
CA MET A 1 11.28 -4.28 16.08
C MET A 1 9.80 -4.36 15.81
N TYR A 2 9.27 -3.35 15.14
CA TYR A 2 7.89 -3.23 14.76
C TYR A 2 7.55 -4.15 13.59
N PRO A 3 6.30 -4.62 13.53
CA PRO A 3 5.86 -5.60 12.54
C PRO A 3 5.82 -5.01 11.12
N LYS A 4 6.31 -5.78 10.15
CA LYS A 4 6.09 -5.56 8.72
C LYS A 4 5.03 -6.55 8.22
N ILE A 5 3.82 -6.07 7.97
CA ILE A 5 2.68 -6.94 7.62
C ILE A 5 2.32 -6.77 6.15
N GLY A 6 2.49 -7.83 5.36
CA GLY A 6 2.04 -7.92 3.98
C GLY A 6 0.68 -8.63 3.86
N ILE A 7 -0.27 -8.02 3.19
CA ILE A 7 -1.58 -8.59 2.85
C ILE A 7 -1.53 -9.03 1.39
N THR A 8 -1.57 -10.33 1.14
CA THR A 8 -1.52 -10.90 -0.21
C THR A 8 -2.82 -11.60 -0.57
N GLY A 9 -3.02 -11.96 -1.82
CA GLY A 9 -4.24 -12.62 -2.29
C GLY A 9 -4.40 -12.53 -3.80
N LEU A 10 -5.29 -13.34 -4.36
CA LEU A 10 -5.63 -13.25 -5.78
C LEU A 10 -6.23 -11.85 -6.10
N PRO A 11 -6.09 -11.35 -7.35
CA PRO A 11 -6.78 -10.13 -7.76
C PRO A 11 -8.27 -10.19 -7.40
N ARG A 12 -8.81 -9.10 -6.85
CA ARG A 12 -10.19 -8.99 -6.36
C ARG A 12 -10.54 -9.87 -5.14
N SER A 13 -9.56 -10.42 -4.42
CA SER A 13 -9.82 -11.16 -3.16
C SER A 13 -10.29 -10.29 -1.99
N GLY A 14 -10.20 -8.96 -2.11
CA GLY A 14 -10.56 -8.02 -1.04
C GLY A 14 -9.38 -7.47 -0.23
N LYS A 15 -8.14 -7.55 -0.74
CA LYS A 15 -6.93 -7.04 -0.05
C LYS A 15 -7.08 -5.59 0.45
N SER A 16 -7.45 -4.68 -0.45
CA SER A 16 -7.65 -3.27 -0.08
C SER A 16 -8.77 -3.11 0.95
N ALA A 17 -9.87 -3.86 0.86
CA ALA A 17 -10.94 -3.82 1.86
C ALA A 17 -10.47 -4.30 3.25
N VAL A 18 -9.65 -5.37 3.31
CA VAL A 18 -9.01 -5.82 4.55
C VAL A 18 -8.10 -4.74 5.11
N LEU A 19 -7.24 -4.16 4.27
CA LEU A 19 -6.34 -3.07 4.67
C LEU A 19 -7.12 -1.87 5.22
N GLN A 20 -8.16 -1.40 4.50
CA GLN A 20 -9.00 -0.29 4.95
C GLN A 20 -9.64 -0.57 6.31
N LYS A 21 -10.11 -1.80 6.53
CA LYS A 21 -10.69 -2.17 7.82
C LYS A 21 -9.65 -2.11 8.95
N VAL A 22 -8.42 -2.54 8.69
CA VAL A 22 -7.31 -2.44 9.66
C VAL A 22 -6.98 -0.97 9.96
N ILE A 23 -6.86 -0.13 8.93
CA ILE A 23 -6.59 1.31 9.06
C ILE A 23 -7.64 1.97 9.96
N GLN A 24 -8.93 1.69 9.69
CA GLN A 24 -10.03 2.21 10.50
C GLN A 24 -9.91 1.79 11.97
N MET A 25 -9.61 0.52 12.24
CA MET A 25 -9.44 0.02 13.61
C MET A 25 -8.29 0.70 14.34
N VAL A 26 -7.13 0.85 13.67
CA VAL A 26 -5.96 1.54 14.24
C VAL A 26 -6.27 3.01 14.53
N GLN A 27 -6.92 3.70 13.61
CA GLN A 27 -7.33 5.09 13.81
C GLN A 27 -8.29 5.22 14.98
N ASP A 28 -9.29 4.35 15.09
CA ASP A 28 -10.29 4.39 16.17
C ASP A 28 -9.66 4.11 17.54
N GLU A 29 -8.69 3.19 17.62
CA GLU A 29 -7.97 2.94 18.87
C GLU A 29 -7.09 4.15 19.28
N ARG A 30 -6.42 4.78 18.31
CA ARG A 30 -5.45 5.84 18.58
C ARG A 30 -6.05 7.25 18.68
N LYS A 31 -7.29 7.46 18.23
CA LYS A 31 -8.06 8.71 18.43
C LYS A 31 -8.05 9.18 19.90
N ASN A 32 -8.04 8.25 20.85
CA ASN A 32 -8.06 8.54 22.29
C ASN A 32 -6.69 8.43 22.99
N LYS A 33 -5.62 8.08 22.24
CA LYS A 33 -4.28 7.80 22.78
C LYS A 33 -3.14 8.51 22.02
N SER A 34 -3.47 9.43 21.12
CA SER A 34 -2.49 10.03 20.19
C SER A 34 -1.23 10.48 20.93
N ARG A 35 -0.10 9.86 20.57
CA ARG A 35 1.20 10.20 21.10
C ARG A 35 1.58 11.54 20.48
N LYS A 36 1.81 12.57 21.31
CA LYS A 36 2.22 13.92 20.90
C LYS A 36 3.46 14.01 19.98
N THR A 37 4.13 12.88 19.71
CA THR A 37 5.33 12.76 18.90
C THR A 37 5.06 12.76 17.39
N TYR A 38 3.95 12.18 16.94
CA TYR A 38 3.64 12.08 15.51
C TYR A 38 2.55 13.08 15.10
N LYS A 39 2.61 13.55 13.86
CA LYS A 39 1.61 14.48 13.31
C LYS A 39 0.31 13.76 12.99
N ASP A 40 0.40 12.54 12.48
CA ASP A 40 -0.75 11.73 12.06
C ASP A 40 -0.63 10.27 12.52
N VAL A 41 -1.76 9.57 12.64
CA VAL A 41 -1.75 8.13 12.99
C VAL A 41 -1.30 7.27 11.81
N ILE A 42 -1.79 7.58 10.61
CA ILE A 42 -1.57 6.80 9.38
C ILE A 42 -1.00 7.71 8.31
N GLY A 43 0.02 7.23 7.60
CA GLY A 43 0.54 7.87 6.39
C GLY A 43 0.97 6.84 5.35
N GLY A 44 1.42 7.32 4.20
CA GLY A 44 1.81 6.49 3.07
C GLY A 44 0.85 6.65 1.90
N VAL A 45 0.74 5.59 1.10
CA VAL A 45 0.08 5.65 -0.22
C VAL A 45 -1.04 4.61 -0.31
N GLN A 46 -2.14 5.02 -0.92
CA GLN A 46 -3.25 4.15 -1.30
C GLN A 46 -3.44 4.11 -2.81
N THR A 47 -4.04 3.02 -3.31
CA THR A 47 -4.40 2.88 -4.72
C THR A 47 -5.92 2.94 -4.86
N GLU A 48 -6.40 3.82 -5.73
CA GLU A 48 -7.80 3.94 -6.09
C GLU A 48 -8.05 3.46 -7.51
N ALA A 49 -9.17 2.77 -7.73
CA ALA A 49 -9.64 2.47 -9.06
C ALA A 49 -10.35 3.70 -9.65
N ILE A 50 -10.04 4.04 -10.90
CA ILE A 50 -10.76 5.07 -11.66
C ILE A 50 -11.90 4.36 -12.39
N ILE A 51 -13.13 4.77 -12.08
CA ILE A 51 -14.36 4.19 -12.64
C ILE A 51 -15.09 5.27 -13.42
N GLU A 52 -15.36 5.01 -14.70
CA GLU A 52 -16.13 5.85 -15.60
C GLU A 52 -17.25 5.01 -16.19
N ASN A 53 -18.49 5.51 -16.15
CA ASN A 53 -19.68 4.80 -16.67
C ASN A 53 -19.83 3.35 -16.15
N GLY A 54 -19.45 3.10 -14.89
CA GLY A 54 -19.49 1.78 -14.27
C GLY A 54 -18.33 0.83 -14.66
N GLU A 55 -17.44 1.26 -15.55
CA GLU A 55 -16.25 0.50 -15.93
C GLU A 55 -14.98 1.02 -15.28
N ARG A 56 -14.07 0.10 -14.93
CA ARG A 56 -12.73 0.49 -14.48
C ARG A 56 -11.84 0.86 -15.65
N VAL A 57 -11.49 2.13 -15.73
CA VAL A 57 -10.68 2.73 -16.81
C VAL A 57 -9.23 3.02 -16.41
N GLY A 58 -8.91 2.95 -15.11
CA GLY A 58 -7.54 3.14 -14.65
C GLY A 58 -7.36 2.97 -13.15
N TYR A 59 -6.20 3.40 -12.68
CA TYR A 59 -5.78 3.41 -11.29
C TYR A 59 -5.01 4.69 -11.00
N ALA A 60 -5.19 5.19 -9.78
CA ALA A 60 -4.44 6.32 -9.26
C ALA A 60 -3.78 5.94 -7.93
N CYS A 61 -2.63 6.52 -7.65
CA CYS A 61 -2.08 6.55 -6.30
C CYS A 61 -2.54 7.81 -5.58
N VAL A 62 -2.73 7.70 -4.27
CA VAL A 62 -3.21 8.79 -3.40
C VAL A 62 -2.32 8.87 -2.17
N ASN A 63 -1.77 10.04 -1.89
CA ASN A 63 -1.09 10.33 -0.63
C ASN A 63 -2.15 10.39 0.48
N VAL A 64 -2.04 9.50 1.46
CA VAL A 64 -3.05 9.33 2.53
C VAL A 64 -3.23 10.60 3.36
N ARG A 65 -2.18 11.42 3.50
CA ARG A 65 -2.22 12.61 4.35
C ARG A 65 -2.72 13.84 3.62
N THR A 66 -2.20 14.08 2.42
CA THR A 66 -2.50 15.29 1.66
C THR A 66 -3.72 15.15 0.76
N GLY A 67 -4.13 13.91 0.46
CA GLY A 67 -5.15 13.62 -0.55
C GLY A 67 -4.66 13.84 -1.98
N GLU A 68 -3.40 14.20 -2.18
CA GLU A 68 -2.82 14.40 -3.51
C GLU A 68 -2.90 13.09 -4.31
N LYS A 69 -3.31 13.23 -5.57
CA LYS A 69 -3.64 12.11 -6.44
C LYS A 69 -2.81 12.16 -7.72
N GLY A 70 -2.36 11.00 -8.17
CA GLY A 70 -1.65 10.85 -9.43
C GLY A 70 -2.13 9.62 -10.21
N VAL A 71 -2.39 9.77 -11.51
CA VAL A 71 -2.95 8.70 -12.36
C VAL A 71 -1.81 7.84 -12.89
N ILE A 72 -1.60 6.67 -12.26
CA ILE A 72 -0.46 5.79 -12.55
C ILE A 72 -0.72 4.81 -13.70
N ALA A 73 -1.99 4.55 -14.00
CA ALA A 73 -2.39 3.64 -15.07
C ALA A 73 -3.75 4.03 -15.64
N HIS A 74 -3.88 4.16 -16.95
CA HIS A 74 -5.16 4.52 -17.59
C HIS A 74 -5.26 3.96 -19.01
N ARG A 75 -6.48 3.68 -19.50
CA ARG A 75 -6.69 3.19 -20.87
C ARG A 75 -6.19 4.21 -21.92
N ASN A 76 -6.37 5.49 -21.60
CA ASN A 76 -6.02 6.62 -22.48
C ASN A 76 -4.59 7.14 -22.32
N ILE A 77 -3.78 6.56 -21.42
CA ILE A 77 -2.35 6.88 -21.39
C ILE A 77 -1.70 6.22 -22.60
N ASP A 78 -1.05 7.04 -23.42
CA ASP A 78 -0.18 6.58 -24.50
C ASP A 78 1.21 6.30 -23.94
N SER A 79 1.52 5.03 -23.74
CA SER A 79 2.78 4.56 -23.16
C SER A 79 3.18 3.26 -23.81
N ARG A 80 4.48 3.11 -24.06
CA ARG A 80 5.07 1.86 -24.57
C ARG A 80 4.89 0.71 -23.58
N THR A 81 4.87 1.02 -22.29
CA THR A 81 4.62 0.06 -21.23
C THR A 81 3.12 -0.02 -20.97
N ARG A 82 2.52 -1.17 -21.32
CA ARG A 82 1.12 -1.45 -21.04
C ARG A 82 0.97 -2.67 -20.15
N ILE A 83 0.17 -2.55 -19.11
CA ILE A 83 -0.11 -3.65 -18.17
C ILE A 83 -1.61 -3.79 -18.03
N LEU A 84 -2.13 -4.99 -18.28
CA LEU A 84 -3.58 -5.30 -18.25
C LEU A 84 -4.43 -4.36 -19.13
N GLY A 85 -3.86 -3.86 -20.24
CA GLY A 85 -4.53 -2.95 -21.17
C GLY A 85 -4.41 -1.46 -20.83
N TYR A 86 -3.86 -1.11 -19.66
CA TYR A 86 -3.63 0.28 -19.26
C TYR A 86 -2.22 0.73 -19.67
N GLY A 87 -2.10 1.94 -20.25
CA GLY A 87 -0.82 2.62 -20.35
C GLY A 87 -0.38 3.07 -18.97
N ILE A 88 0.90 2.93 -18.67
CA ILE A 88 1.48 3.20 -17.36
C ILE A 88 2.26 4.50 -17.37
N ASP A 89 2.04 5.30 -16.34
CA ASP A 89 2.81 6.51 -16.04
C ASP A 89 3.46 6.37 -14.64
N PRO A 90 4.71 5.88 -14.58
CA PRO A 90 5.41 5.71 -13.32
C PRO A 90 5.83 7.04 -12.68
N THR A 91 5.86 8.15 -13.44
CA THR A 91 6.29 9.46 -12.91
C THR A 91 5.34 9.99 -11.85
N GLU A 92 4.07 9.60 -11.94
CA GLU A 92 3.05 9.93 -10.94
C GLU A 92 3.28 9.22 -9.61
N LEU A 93 3.93 8.04 -9.60
CA LEU A 93 4.38 7.40 -8.36
C LEU A 93 5.54 8.16 -7.72
N ASP A 94 6.49 8.63 -8.53
CA ASP A 94 7.61 9.43 -8.04
C ASP A 94 7.12 10.75 -7.43
N ARG A 95 6.12 11.37 -8.06
CA ARG A 95 5.53 12.62 -7.62
C ARG A 95 4.69 12.48 -6.34
N VAL A 96 3.87 11.43 -6.24
CA VAL A 96 2.86 11.31 -5.17
C VAL A 96 3.21 10.23 -4.15
N ALA A 97 3.56 9.03 -4.60
CA ALA A 97 3.74 7.88 -3.72
C ALA A 97 5.07 7.91 -2.96
N VAL A 98 6.16 8.34 -3.62
CA VAL A 98 7.49 8.44 -2.98
C VAL A 98 7.48 9.40 -1.79
N PRO A 99 7.07 10.68 -1.91
CA PRO A 99 7.01 11.57 -0.75
C PRO A 99 6.02 11.07 0.30
N ALA A 100 4.88 10.51 -0.11
CA ALA A 100 3.92 9.95 0.84
C ALA A 100 4.51 8.82 1.71
N ILE A 101 5.36 7.97 1.14
CA ILE A 101 6.06 6.91 1.88
C ILE A 101 7.12 7.51 2.80
N LEU A 102 7.99 8.38 2.28
CA LEU A 102 9.13 8.91 3.02
C LEU A 102 8.67 9.81 4.18
N ASP A 103 7.72 10.71 3.96
CA ASP A 103 7.20 11.59 5.01
C ASP A 103 6.54 10.78 6.14
N ALA A 104 5.86 9.69 5.81
CA ALA A 104 5.24 8.82 6.80
C ALA A 104 6.24 8.10 7.69
N LEU A 105 7.51 7.96 7.29
CA LEU A 105 8.58 7.39 8.12
C LEU A 105 8.94 8.27 9.32
N ASP A 106 8.69 9.57 9.25
CA ASP A 106 8.98 10.50 10.35
C ASP A 106 7.70 11.05 10.99
N GLU A 107 6.66 11.26 10.19
CA GLU A 107 5.50 12.05 10.62
C GLU A 107 4.31 11.22 11.09
N CYS A 108 4.31 9.90 10.82
CA CYS A 108 3.16 9.04 11.07
C CYS A 108 3.45 7.86 12.00
N GLU A 109 2.47 7.42 12.77
CA GLU A 109 2.68 6.27 13.64
C GLU A 109 2.74 4.92 12.89
N VAL A 110 2.00 4.80 11.78
CA VAL A 110 1.94 3.60 10.94
C VAL A 110 2.06 3.97 9.47
N LEU A 111 2.92 3.25 8.75
CA LEU A 111 3.07 3.36 7.31
C LEU A 111 2.12 2.39 6.59
N VAL A 112 1.44 2.87 5.55
CA VAL A 112 0.56 2.10 4.68
C VAL A 112 1.02 2.19 3.23
N ILE A 113 1.08 1.06 2.53
CA ILE A 113 1.39 0.98 1.10
C ILE A 113 0.39 0.05 0.40
N ASP A 114 -0.60 0.60 -0.29
CA ASP A 114 -1.53 -0.13 -1.16
C ASP A 114 -1.30 0.31 -2.62
N GLU A 115 -0.80 -0.49 -3.57
CA GLU A 115 -0.29 -1.87 -3.53
C GLU A 115 1.16 -1.90 -4.04
N VAL A 116 2.04 -2.70 -3.42
CA VAL A 116 3.33 -3.09 -4.02
C VAL A 116 3.05 -4.21 -5.03
N GLY A 117 3.06 -3.86 -6.31
CA GLY A 117 2.47 -4.70 -7.34
C GLY A 117 2.80 -4.27 -8.75
N LYS A 118 2.03 -4.80 -9.71
CA LYS A 118 2.37 -4.73 -11.14
C LYS A 118 2.59 -3.31 -11.68
N PHE A 119 1.79 -2.34 -11.24
CA PHE A 119 1.92 -0.96 -11.72
C PHE A 119 3.02 -0.21 -10.97
N SER A 120 3.11 -0.43 -9.65
CA SER A 120 3.98 0.37 -8.79
C SER A 120 5.46 0.04 -8.93
N VAL A 121 5.81 -1.21 -9.28
CA VAL A 121 7.21 -1.60 -9.51
C VAL A 121 7.81 -1.09 -10.80
N GLU A 122 7.03 -0.42 -11.65
CA GLU A 122 7.54 0.24 -12.87
C GLU A 122 8.21 1.60 -12.55
N SER A 123 8.08 2.10 -11.31
CA SER A 123 8.81 3.27 -10.82
C SER A 123 9.98 2.81 -9.94
N GLU A 124 11.20 3.12 -10.39
CA GLU A 124 12.42 2.86 -9.60
C GLU A 124 12.44 3.70 -8.31
N GLY A 125 11.93 4.93 -8.35
CA GLY A 125 11.80 5.79 -7.17
C GLY A 125 10.89 5.18 -6.11
N PHE A 126 9.74 4.64 -6.52
CA PHE A 126 8.84 3.90 -5.65
C PHE A 126 9.52 2.65 -5.08
N VAL A 127 10.18 1.85 -5.91
CA VAL A 127 10.91 0.65 -5.46
C VAL A 127 11.96 1.02 -4.41
N ALA A 128 12.74 2.07 -4.63
CA ALA A 128 13.74 2.56 -3.68
C ALA A 128 13.09 3.04 -2.37
N ALA A 129 11.99 3.80 -2.45
CA ALA A 129 11.26 4.28 -1.27
C ALA A 129 10.70 3.12 -0.42
N VAL A 130 10.12 2.09 -1.05
CA VAL A 130 9.66 0.89 -0.33
C VAL A 130 10.83 0.17 0.33
N ARG A 131 11.97 0.03 -0.35
CA ARG A 131 13.17 -0.59 0.25
C ARG A 131 13.65 0.19 1.46
N ALA A 132 13.76 1.51 1.35
CA ALA A 132 14.12 2.36 2.48
C ALA A 132 13.15 2.18 3.65
N ALA A 133 11.83 2.22 3.39
CA ALA A 133 10.80 2.06 4.42
C ALA A 133 10.85 0.71 5.16
N LEU A 134 11.33 -0.35 4.51
CA LEU A 134 11.48 -1.67 5.13
C LEU A 134 12.64 -1.71 6.14
N GLU A 135 13.63 -0.83 6.02
CA GLU A 135 14.76 -0.74 6.95
C GLU A 135 14.46 0.09 8.21
N TYR A 136 13.41 0.93 8.18
CA TYR A 136 13.00 1.73 9.34
C TYR A 136 12.22 0.89 10.36
N ASP A 137 12.51 1.05 11.64
CA ASP A 137 11.76 0.39 12.72
C ASP A 137 10.40 1.08 12.95
N LYS A 138 9.43 0.77 12.07
CA LYS A 138 8.08 1.36 12.06
C LYS A 138 7.02 0.32 11.70
N PRO A 139 5.83 0.30 12.34
CA PRO A 139 4.73 -0.53 11.91
C PRO A 139 4.39 -0.25 10.45
N THR A 140 4.40 -1.29 9.62
CA THR A 140 4.16 -1.13 8.17
C THR A 140 3.11 -2.13 7.71
N LEU A 141 2.08 -1.61 7.04
CA LEU A 141 1.06 -2.40 6.36
C LEU A 141 1.21 -2.24 4.87
N MET A 142 1.26 -3.36 4.14
CA MET A 142 1.38 -3.34 2.68
C MET A 142 0.38 -4.31 2.07
N THR A 143 -0.21 -3.97 0.93
CA THR A 143 -0.80 -5.01 0.07
C THR A 143 0.23 -5.43 -0.98
N LEU A 144 0.30 -6.74 -1.23
CA LEU A 144 1.30 -7.36 -2.10
C LEU A 144 0.62 -8.10 -3.25
N HIS A 145 1.12 -7.89 -4.47
CA HIS A 145 0.64 -8.64 -5.63
C HIS A 145 1.08 -10.12 -5.53
N LYS A 146 0.15 -11.04 -5.24
CA LYS A 146 0.42 -12.46 -4.91
C LYS A 146 1.39 -13.18 -5.85
N LYS A 147 1.23 -13.00 -7.16
CA LYS A 147 2.00 -13.74 -8.18
C LYS A 147 3.15 -12.92 -8.78
N SER A 148 3.47 -11.74 -8.24
CA SER A 148 4.59 -10.96 -8.79
C SER A 148 5.92 -11.64 -8.48
N ARG A 149 6.78 -11.72 -9.51
CA ARG A 149 8.15 -12.22 -9.43
C ARG A 149 9.19 -11.11 -9.28
N HIS A 150 8.75 -9.85 -9.23
CA HIS A 150 9.66 -8.72 -9.05
C HIS A 150 10.51 -8.89 -7.78
N PRO A 151 11.83 -8.64 -7.82
CA PRO A 151 12.74 -8.88 -6.69
C PRO A 151 12.25 -8.25 -5.38
N LEU A 152 11.78 -7.01 -5.41
CA LEU A 152 11.21 -6.32 -4.23
C LEU A 152 10.16 -7.17 -3.49
N LEU A 153 9.23 -7.79 -4.21
CA LEU A 153 8.19 -8.60 -3.56
C LEU A 153 8.72 -9.96 -3.08
N GLN A 154 9.78 -10.49 -3.67
CA GLN A 154 10.43 -11.70 -3.17
C GLN A 154 11.19 -11.39 -1.88
N ASP A 155 11.88 -10.24 -1.84
CA ASP A 155 12.59 -9.76 -0.66
C ASP A 155 11.60 -9.57 0.50
N ILE A 156 10.51 -8.82 0.30
CA ILE A 156 9.47 -8.61 1.31
C ILE A 156 8.91 -9.93 1.87
N ARG A 157 8.71 -10.95 1.03
CA ARG A 157 8.15 -12.25 1.45
C ARG A 157 9.11 -13.09 2.26
N ARG A 158 10.42 -12.87 2.11
CA ARG A 158 11.48 -13.67 2.74
C ARG A 158 12.06 -13.01 3.98
N ARG A 159 11.62 -11.79 4.33
CA ARG A 159 12.12 -11.11 5.53
C ARG A 159 11.71 -11.86 6.79
N ASP A 160 12.65 -12.00 7.73
CA ASP A 160 12.43 -12.66 9.02
C ASP A 160 11.54 -11.83 9.97
N ASP A 161 11.58 -10.49 9.82
CA ASP A 161 10.74 -9.54 10.56
C ASP A 161 9.36 -9.31 9.91
N GLY A 162 9.11 -9.96 8.77
CA GLY A 162 7.92 -9.83 7.96
C GLY A 162 6.88 -10.91 8.23
N ARG A 163 5.60 -10.54 8.18
CA ARG A 163 4.47 -11.48 8.17
C ARG A 163 3.62 -11.25 6.93
N VAL A 164 3.56 -12.25 6.04
CA VAL A 164 2.69 -12.21 4.86
C VAL A 164 1.43 -13.05 5.11
N LEU A 165 0.28 -12.40 5.08
CA LEU A 165 -1.02 -13.00 5.34
C LEU A 165 -1.86 -13.02 4.06
N GLU A 166 -2.28 -14.21 3.64
CA GLU A 166 -3.11 -14.37 2.45
C GLU A 166 -4.60 -14.18 2.77
N VAL A 167 -5.24 -13.29 2.01
CA VAL A 167 -6.70 -13.12 1.97
C VAL A 167 -7.33 -14.21 1.12
N THR A 168 -8.24 -14.96 1.74
CA THR A 168 -9.10 -15.95 1.09
C THR A 168 -10.57 -15.63 1.38
N PRO A 169 -11.53 -16.18 0.61
CA PRO A 169 -12.95 -16.01 0.91
C PRO A 169 -13.33 -16.42 2.33
N VAL A 170 -12.65 -17.42 2.89
CA VAL A 170 -12.91 -17.97 4.22
C VAL A 170 -12.44 -17.03 5.33
N ASN A 171 -11.27 -16.39 5.17
CA ASN A 171 -10.66 -15.61 6.26
C ASN A 171 -10.87 -14.10 6.15
N ARG A 172 -11.32 -13.57 5.00
CA ARG A 172 -11.37 -12.11 4.73
C ARG A 172 -12.09 -11.29 5.79
N ALA A 173 -13.10 -11.86 6.44
CA ALA A 173 -13.89 -11.18 7.47
C ALA A 173 -13.15 -11.08 8.82
N LEU A 174 -12.36 -12.09 9.17
CA LEU A 174 -11.65 -12.18 10.45
C LEU A 174 -10.22 -11.66 10.37
N LEU A 175 -9.63 -11.63 9.16
CA LEU A 175 -8.24 -11.24 8.97
C LEU A 175 -7.91 -9.81 9.44
N PRO A 176 -8.79 -8.79 9.30
CA PRO A 176 -8.52 -7.46 9.84
C PRO A 176 -8.23 -7.47 11.35
N TYR A 177 -9.01 -8.22 12.14
CA TYR A 177 -8.82 -8.31 13.59
C TYR A 177 -7.50 -8.99 13.96
N LYS A 178 -7.13 -10.03 13.21
CA LYS A 178 -5.82 -10.70 13.40
C LYS A 178 -4.67 -9.74 13.09
N ILE A 179 -4.78 -8.96 12.00
CA ILE A 179 -3.75 -7.99 11.62
C ILE A 179 -3.65 -6.88 12.66
N HIS A 180 -4.78 -6.33 13.11
CA HIS A 180 -4.81 -5.27 14.11
C HIS A 180 -4.07 -5.69 15.39
N LYS A 181 -4.34 -6.89 15.91
CA LYS A 181 -3.65 -7.43 17.09
C LYS A 181 -2.13 -7.59 16.89
N LEU A 182 -1.68 -7.79 15.65
CA LEU A 182 -0.25 -7.89 15.34
C LEU A 182 0.44 -6.52 15.27
N LEU A 183 -0.31 -5.41 15.24
CA LEU A 183 0.20 -4.03 15.19
C LEU A 183 0.30 -3.35 16.57
N GLU A 184 -0.23 -4.00 17.61
CA GLU A 184 -0.02 -3.63 19.03
C GLU A 184 1.45 -3.80 19.43
#